data_AF-A0A6A5W110-F1
#
_entry.id   AF-A0A6A5W110-F1
#
_cell.length_a   1.000
_cell.length_b   1.000
_cell.length_c   1.000
_cell.angle_alpha   90.00
_cell.angle_beta   90.00
_cell.angle_gamma   90.00
#
_symmetry.space_group_name_H-M   'P 1'
#
loop_
_entity.id
_entity.type
_entity.pdbx_description
1 polymer ?
#
loop_
_entity_poly.entity_id
_entity_poly.type
_entity_poly.pdbx_seq_one_letter_code
_entity_poly.pdbx_strand_id
1 'polypeptide(L)'
;MAATAEETQLLTEHLTYPPLALIDDIINRTNIVLNSCIDALDSGLSSADPSLLGFPALYAAQGRVAPVDPQTGELVYEEARMEVEEGVHKLETLMENAVDKNFDRLELWTLRNVLCLPREGGGVERWVRLGHYENLQIPKTTTLTPESLLALRHTLSETSKLHAALLAEQARNETQIQKLRALLQPRVSKHEPRSSTSPEKGMIGEGEGEGTGRGTAPFAFLTHTPAAQ
;
A
#
# COMPACT_ATOMS: atom_id res chain seq x y z
N MET A 1 -29.36 -16.65 -15.17
CA MET A 1 -28.65 -17.95 -15.13
C MET A 1 -27.18 -17.64 -14.95
N ALA A 2 -26.57 -18.04 -13.83
CA ALA A 2 -25.18 -17.76 -13.47
C ALA A 2 -24.18 -18.37 -14.47
N ALA A 3 -22.96 -17.82 -14.54
CA ALA A 3 -21.80 -18.41 -15.24
C ALA A 3 -21.61 -19.87 -14.82
N THR A 4 -21.25 -20.78 -15.74
CA THR A 4 -20.87 -22.14 -15.32
C THR A 4 -19.52 -22.08 -14.61
N ALA A 5 -19.22 -23.04 -13.72
CA ALA A 5 -17.92 -23.09 -13.05
C ALA A 5 -16.77 -23.25 -14.07
N GLU A 6 -17.00 -24.01 -15.14
CA GLU A 6 -16.03 -24.22 -16.24
C GLU A 6 -15.79 -22.93 -17.03
N GLU A 7 -16.85 -22.19 -17.38
CA GLU A 7 -16.78 -20.87 -18.01
C GLU A 7 -15.97 -19.88 -17.17
N THR A 8 -16.26 -19.82 -15.87
CA THR A 8 -15.58 -18.92 -14.95
C THR A 8 -14.09 -19.26 -14.83
N GLN A 9 -13.74 -20.55 -14.81
CA GLN A 9 -12.34 -20.99 -14.79
C GLN A 9 -11.61 -20.62 -16.08
N LEU A 10 -12.23 -20.86 -17.24
CA LEU A 10 -11.65 -20.54 -18.55
C LEU A 10 -11.42 -19.03 -18.70
N LEU A 11 -12.41 -18.22 -18.33
CA LEU A 11 -12.30 -16.76 -18.37
C LEU A 11 -11.26 -16.24 -17.38
N THR A 12 -11.21 -16.81 -16.16
CA THR A 12 -10.19 -16.43 -15.16
C THR A 12 -8.79 -16.76 -15.64
N GLU A 13 -8.61 -17.91 -16.28
CA GLU A 13 -7.33 -18.29 -16.86
C GLU A 13 -6.93 -17.38 -18.03
N HIS A 14 -7.89 -17.01 -18.89
CA HIS A 14 -7.65 -16.11 -20.00
C HIS A 14 -7.27 -14.70 -19.54
N LEU A 15 -8.03 -14.16 -18.59
CA LEU A 15 -7.85 -12.80 -18.09
C LEU A 15 -6.72 -12.71 -17.07
N THR A 16 -6.27 -13.84 -16.51
CA THR A 16 -5.32 -13.95 -15.38
C THR A 16 -5.85 -13.45 -14.04
N TYR A 17 -7.11 -13.02 -14.00
CA TYR A 17 -7.84 -12.60 -12.81
C TYR A 17 -9.33 -12.94 -12.96
N PRO A 18 -10.09 -13.09 -11.86
CA PRO A 18 -11.52 -13.35 -11.93
C PRO A 18 -12.25 -12.19 -12.62
N PRO A 19 -13.18 -12.44 -13.57
CA PRO A 19 -13.93 -11.37 -14.24
C PRO A 19 -14.61 -10.39 -13.28
N LEU A 20 -15.08 -10.88 -12.13
CA LEU A 20 -15.70 -10.08 -11.08
C LEU A 20 -14.73 -9.02 -10.50
N ALA A 21 -13.45 -9.37 -10.36
CA ALA A 21 -12.45 -8.47 -9.78
C ALA A 21 -12.24 -7.19 -10.61
N LEU A 22 -12.39 -7.26 -11.94
CA LEU A 22 -12.35 -6.08 -12.80
C LEU A 22 -13.50 -5.11 -12.49
N ILE A 23 -14.69 -5.66 -12.25
CA ILE A 23 -15.89 -4.86 -11.98
C ILE A 23 -15.80 -4.26 -10.58
N ASP A 24 -15.36 -5.03 -9.59
CA ASP A 24 -15.09 -4.54 -8.23
C ASP A 24 -14.12 -3.35 -8.25
N ASP A 25 -13.03 -3.46 -9.02
CA ASP A 25 -12.06 -2.37 -9.18
C ASP A 25 -12.67 -1.12 -9.83
N ILE A 26 -13.55 -1.28 -10.82
CA ILE A 26 -14.26 -0.16 -11.46
C ILE A 26 -15.20 0.52 -10.47
N ILE A 27 -15.98 -0.26 -9.71
CA ILE A 27 -16.92 0.27 -8.70
C ILE A 27 -16.13 1.03 -7.62
N ASN A 28 -15.06 0.43 -7.09
CA ASN A 28 -14.21 1.06 -6.09
C ASN A 28 -13.63 2.39 -6.58
N ARG A 29 -13.12 2.44 -7.82
CA ARG A 29 -12.58 3.67 -8.40
C ARG A 29 -13.65 4.72 -8.63
N THR A 30 -14.84 4.31 -9.05
CA THR A 30 -15.96 5.24 -9.23
C THR A 30 -16.39 5.84 -7.90
N ASN A 31 -16.47 5.05 -6.83
CA ASN A 31 -16.80 5.55 -5.49
C ASN A 31 -15.74 6.54 -4.97
N ILE A 32 -14.46 6.24 -5.19
CA ILE A 32 -13.38 7.18 -4.83
C ILE A 32 -13.52 8.51 -5.58
N VAL A 33 -13.78 8.46 -6.90
CA VAL A 33 -13.97 9.66 -7.73
C VAL A 33 -15.22 10.43 -7.29
N LEU A 34 -16.32 9.73 -7.00
CA LEU A 34 -17.56 10.32 -6.53
C LEU A 34 -17.33 11.15 -5.26
N ASN A 35 -16.72 10.54 -4.24
CA ASN A 35 -16.42 11.21 -2.98
C ASN A 35 -15.49 12.40 -3.20
N SER A 36 -14.44 12.22 -4.01
CA SER A 36 -13.51 13.31 -4.34
C SER A 36 -14.20 14.48 -5.06
N CYS A 37 -15.17 14.21 -5.92
CA CYS A 37 -15.95 15.24 -6.60
C CYS A 37 -16.90 15.97 -5.64
N ILE A 38 -17.52 15.24 -4.70
CA ILE A 38 -18.39 15.83 -3.68
C ILE A 38 -17.58 16.72 -2.74
N ASP A 39 -16.40 16.26 -2.29
CA ASP A 39 -15.49 17.06 -1.46
C ASP A 39 -15.05 18.34 -2.19
N ALA A 40 -14.72 18.22 -3.49
CA ALA A 40 -14.35 19.36 -4.31
C ALA A 40 -15.53 20.33 -4.52
N LEU A 41 -16.75 19.81 -4.65
CA LEU A 41 -17.96 20.60 -4.76
C LEU A 41 -18.27 21.33 -3.43
N ASP A 42 -18.17 20.66 -2.30
CA ASP A 42 -18.37 21.25 -0.98
C ASP A 42 -17.39 22.39 -0.72
N SER A 43 -16.10 22.14 -0.99
CA SER A 43 -15.06 23.16 -0.88
C SER A 43 -15.28 24.33 -1.85
N GLY A 44 -15.73 24.04 -3.08
CA GLY A 44 -16.04 25.05 -4.08
C GLY A 44 -17.24 25.93 -3.72
N LEU A 45 -18.31 25.33 -3.21
CA LEU A 45 -19.52 26.05 -2.81
C LEU A 45 -19.32 26.82 -1.50
N SER A 46 -18.59 26.24 -0.54
CA SER A 46 -18.27 26.88 0.74
C SER A 46 -17.32 28.09 0.60
N SER A 47 -16.52 28.13 -0.47
CA SER A 47 -15.63 29.26 -0.78
C SER A 47 -16.25 30.30 -1.72
N ALA A 48 -17.39 29.98 -2.35
CA ALA A 48 -18.09 30.91 -3.22
C ALA A 48 -18.83 31.98 -2.41
N ASP A 49 -18.91 33.20 -2.96
CA ASP A 49 -19.67 34.28 -2.35
C ASP A 49 -21.18 33.93 -2.34
N PRO A 50 -21.84 33.95 -1.16
CA PRO A 50 -23.29 33.76 -1.04
C PRO A 50 -24.12 34.66 -1.95
N SER A 51 -23.61 35.84 -2.32
CA SER A 51 -24.32 36.73 -3.24
C SER A 51 -24.54 36.10 -4.63
N LEU A 52 -23.56 35.34 -5.12
CA LEU A 52 -23.59 34.65 -6.42
C LEU A 52 -24.43 33.38 -6.40
N LEU A 53 -24.55 32.75 -5.24
CA LEU A 53 -25.34 31.53 -5.01
C LEU A 53 -26.86 31.79 -4.99
N GLY A 54 -27.29 33.05 -5.04
CA GLY A 54 -28.70 33.43 -5.12
C GLY A 54 -29.38 33.68 -3.77
N PHE A 55 -28.64 33.66 -2.67
CA PHE A 55 -29.16 34.02 -1.33
C PHE A 55 -29.79 35.42 -1.24
N PRO A 56 -29.30 36.47 -1.95
CA PRO A 56 -29.98 37.77 -1.97
C PRO A 56 -31.41 37.68 -2.52
N ALA A 57 -31.62 36.88 -3.57
CA ALA A 57 -32.93 36.68 -4.17
C ALA A 57 -33.86 35.86 -3.25
N LEU A 58 -33.32 34.87 -2.53
CA LEU A 58 -34.05 34.10 -1.53
C LEU A 58 -34.53 34.98 -0.37
N TYR A 59 -33.65 35.83 0.17
CA TYR A 59 -33.99 36.75 1.26
C TYR A 59 -35.05 37.76 0.81
N ALA A 60 -34.93 38.31 -0.40
CA ALA A 60 -35.92 39.21 -0.98
C ALA A 60 -37.30 38.52 -1.16
N ALA A 61 -37.32 37.27 -1.63
CA ALA A 61 -38.55 36.49 -1.78
C ALA A 61 -39.22 36.18 -0.43
N GLN A 62 -38.43 35.99 0.63
CA GLN A 62 -38.91 35.74 1.99
C GLN A 62 -39.23 37.03 2.77
N GLY A 63 -39.03 38.21 2.17
CA GLY A 63 -39.20 39.50 2.85
C GLY A 63 -38.21 39.73 3.99
N ARG A 64 -37.05 39.05 3.98
CA ARG A 64 -35.99 39.16 4.98
C ARG A 64 -34.91 40.14 4.49
N VAL A 65 -34.28 40.85 5.41
CA VAL A 65 -33.12 41.71 5.15
C VAL A 65 -31.91 41.04 5.76
N ALA A 66 -30.88 40.77 4.94
CA ALA A 66 -29.65 40.15 5.44
C ALA A 66 -28.89 41.14 6.34
N PRO A 67 -28.37 40.70 7.49
CA PRO A 67 -27.54 41.53 8.34
C PRO A 67 -26.24 41.93 7.62
N VAL A 68 -25.80 43.17 7.83
CA VAL A 68 -24.52 43.67 7.31
C VAL A 68 -23.44 43.42 8.36
N ASP A 69 -22.33 42.81 7.97
CA ASP A 69 -21.19 42.65 8.87
C ASP A 69 -20.58 44.01 9.21
N PRO A 70 -20.48 44.38 10.50
CA PRO A 70 -19.86 45.63 10.93
C PRO A 70 -18.37 45.77 10.56
N GLN A 71 -17.68 44.68 10.22
CA GLN A 71 -16.23 44.71 9.90
C GLN A 71 -15.94 44.78 8.40
N THR A 72 -16.72 44.07 7.58
CA THR A 72 -16.49 43.97 6.12
C THR A 72 -17.47 44.81 5.31
N GLY A 73 -18.62 45.21 5.88
CA GLY A 73 -19.67 45.94 5.17
C GLY A 73 -20.44 45.10 4.15
N GLU A 74 -20.16 43.79 4.09
CA GLU A 74 -20.83 42.84 3.21
C GLU A 74 -22.08 42.25 3.87
N LEU A 75 -23.03 41.77 3.05
CA LEU A 75 -24.23 41.09 3.53
C LEU A 75 -23.86 39.67 3.94
N VAL A 76 -24.10 39.33 5.20
CA VAL A 76 -23.83 38.00 5.73
C VAL A 76 -25.09 37.15 5.69
N TYR A 77 -24.95 35.96 5.14
CA TYR A 77 -26.00 34.94 5.11
C TYR A 77 -25.58 33.80 6.03
N GLU A 78 -25.91 33.90 7.32
CA GLU A 78 -25.49 32.90 8.33
C GLU A 78 -26.03 31.49 8.01
N GLU A 79 -27.21 31.41 7.41
CA GLU A 79 -27.85 30.15 7.00
C GLU A 79 -27.20 29.53 5.75
N ALA A 80 -26.50 30.32 4.93
CA ALA A 80 -26.00 29.88 3.63
C ALA A 80 -25.03 28.71 3.73
N ARG A 81 -24.15 28.74 4.74
CA ARG A 81 -23.16 27.66 4.94
C ARG A 81 -23.84 26.35 5.32
N MET A 82 -24.84 26.41 6.21
CA MET A 82 -25.60 25.25 6.66
C MET A 82 -26.47 24.68 5.54
N GLU A 83 -27.11 25.55 4.75
CA GLU A 83 -27.95 25.13 3.62
C GLU A 83 -27.12 24.47 2.51
N VAL A 84 -25.92 24.99 2.24
CA VAL A 84 -24.97 24.36 1.31
C VAL A 84 -24.52 22.99 1.83
N GLU A 85 -24.11 22.88 3.08
CA GLU A 85 -23.69 21.60 3.70
C GLU A 85 -24.82 20.56 3.64
N GLU A 86 -26.04 20.95 3.99
CA GLU A 86 -27.21 20.05 3.92
C GLU A 86 -27.54 19.67 2.46
N GLY A 87 -27.43 20.61 1.52
CA GLY A 87 -27.65 20.37 0.10
C GLY A 87 -26.64 19.41 -0.50
N VAL A 88 -25.35 19.60 -0.16
CA VAL A 88 -24.25 18.72 -0.59
C VAL A 88 -24.43 17.32 -0.02
N HIS A 89 -24.76 17.19 1.27
CA HIS A 89 -24.98 15.88 1.87
C HIS A 89 -26.19 15.13 1.28
N LYS A 90 -27.27 15.85 0.96
CA LYS A 90 -28.41 15.27 0.22
C LYS A 90 -28.01 14.81 -1.18
N LEU A 91 -27.17 15.59 -1.87
CA LEU A 91 -26.65 15.25 -3.19
C LEU A 91 -25.74 14.01 -3.12
N GLU A 92 -24.85 13.93 -2.14
CA GLU A 92 -24.00 12.77 -1.86
C GLU A 92 -24.83 11.50 -1.74
N THR A 93 -25.80 11.51 -0.81
CA THR A 93 -26.69 10.36 -0.58
C THR A 93 -27.44 9.95 -1.86
N LEU A 94 -27.89 10.94 -2.64
CA LEU A 94 -28.59 10.69 -3.90
C LEU A 94 -27.64 10.05 -4.93
N MET A 95 -26.44 10.58 -5.08
CA MET A 95 -25.45 10.10 -6.03
C MET A 95 -24.95 8.71 -5.67
N GLU A 96 -24.68 8.43 -4.39
CA GLU A 96 -24.30 7.09 -3.92
C GLU A 96 -25.36 6.06 -4.31
N ASN A 97 -26.63 6.35 -4.02
CA ASN A 97 -27.75 5.45 -4.35
C ASN A 97 -27.92 5.26 -5.88
N ALA A 98 -27.74 6.33 -6.64
CA ALA A 98 -27.84 6.29 -8.09
C ALA A 98 -26.68 5.52 -8.72
N VAL A 99 -25.46 5.71 -8.23
CA VAL A 99 -24.27 4.99 -8.69
C VAL A 99 -24.40 3.52 -8.34
N ASP A 100 -24.67 3.16 -7.09
CA ASP A 100 -24.85 1.77 -6.63
C ASP A 100 -25.82 0.99 -7.54
N LYS A 101 -27.05 1.50 -7.73
CA LYS A 101 -28.06 0.85 -8.58
C LYS A 101 -27.67 0.72 -10.05
N ASN A 102 -26.97 1.72 -10.60
CA ASN A 102 -26.58 1.69 -12.00
C ASN A 102 -25.37 0.77 -12.23
N PHE A 103 -24.46 0.71 -11.26
CA PHE A 103 -23.29 -0.15 -11.32
C PHE A 103 -23.63 -1.61 -11.00
N ASP A 104 -24.62 -1.91 -10.16
CA ASP A 104 -25.21 -3.26 -10.03
C ASP A 104 -25.73 -3.78 -11.38
N ARG A 105 -26.42 -2.90 -12.13
CA ARG A 105 -26.93 -3.23 -13.47
C ARG A 105 -25.81 -3.40 -14.48
N LEU A 106 -24.77 -2.58 -14.39
CA LEU A 106 -23.58 -2.70 -15.21
C LEU A 106 -22.87 -4.03 -14.93
N GLU A 107 -22.67 -4.39 -13.67
CA GLU A 107 -22.07 -5.66 -13.25
C GLU A 107 -22.84 -6.83 -13.87
N LEU A 108 -24.16 -6.85 -13.65
CA LEU A 108 -25.00 -7.91 -14.18
C LEU A 108 -24.95 -7.96 -15.71
N TRP A 109 -25.02 -6.81 -16.38
CA TRP A 109 -25.01 -6.75 -17.84
C TRP A 109 -23.65 -7.18 -18.43
N THR A 110 -22.54 -6.74 -17.84
CA THR A 110 -21.19 -7.07 -18.29
C THR A 110 -20.88 -8.55 -18.10
N LEU A 111 -21.19 -9.13 -16.93
CA LEU A 111 -21.02 -10.57 -16.69
C LEU A 111 -21.94 -11.44 -17.54
N ARG A 112 -23.07 -10.90 -18.01
CA ARG A 112 -24.03 -11.64 -18.84
C ARG A 112 -23.77 -11.55 -20.35
N ASN A 113 -23.12 -10.48 -20.83
CA ASN A 113 -23.02 -10.22 -22.26
C ASN A 113 -21.59 -10.02 -22.76
N VAL A 114 -20.68 -9.51 -21.93
CA VAL A 114 -19.30 -9.16 -22.34
C VAL A 114 -18.32 -10.22 -21.82
N LEU A 115 -18.35 -10.48 -20.51
CA LEU A 115 -17.47 -11.42 -19.83
C LEU A 115 -18.14 -12.79 -19.68
N CYS A 116 -18.68 -13.28 -20.78
CA CYS A 116 -19.35 -14.58 -20.86
C CYS A 116 -19.06 -15.27 -22.19
N LEU A 117 -19.16 -16.59 -22.20
CA LEU A 117 -19.10 -17.38 -23.42
C LEU A 117 -20.51 -17.51 -24.04
N PRO A 118 -20.62 -17.56 -25.38
CA PRO A 118 -21.90 -17.78 -26.04
C PRO A 118 -22.50 -19.13 -25.61
N ARG A 119 -23.72 -19.07 -25.08
CA ARG A 119 -24.47 -20.27 -24.63
C ARG A 119 -25.38 -20.84 -25.71
N GLU A 120 -25.70 -20.02 -26.70
CA GLU A 120 -26.59 -20.38 -27.80
C GLU A 120 -25.79 -21.21 -28.83
N GLY A 121 -26.26 -22.43 -29.11
CA GLY A 121 -25.59 -23.36 -30.04
C GLY A 121 -24.86 -24.55 -29.40
N GLY A 122 -24.93 -24.71 -28.08
CA GLY A 122 -24.34 -25.85 -27.37
C GLY A 122 -22.91 -25.58 -26.89
N GLY A 123 -22.80 -24.88 -25.76
CA GLY A 123 -21.59 -24.80 -24.92
C GLY A 123 -20.26 -24.70 -25.66
N VAL A 124 -19.97 -23.53 -26.23
CA VAL A 124 -18.68 -23.26 -26.91
C VAL A 124 -17.49 -23.45 -25.94
N GLU A 125 -17.74 -23.44 -24.63
CA GLU A 125 -16.83 -23.80 -23.54
C GLU A 125 -15.88 -24.97 -23.86
N ARG A 126 -16.36 -26.03 -24.51
CA ARG A 126 -15.54 -27.22 -24.84
C ARG A 126 -14.69 -27.09 -26.11
N TRP A 127 -15.00 -26.09 -26.93
CA TRP A 127 -14.35 -25.82 -28.21
C TRP A 127 -13.36 -24.65 -28.11
N VAL A 128 -13.51 -23.78 -27.11
CA VAL A 128 -12.54 -22.72 -26.82
C VAL A 128 -11.28 -23.34 -26.21
N ARG A 129 -10.14 -23.08 -26.83
CA ARG A 129 -8.81 -23.44 -26.33
C ARG A 129 -7.96 -22.17 -26.25
N LEU A 130 -7.41 -21.89 -25.08
CA LEU A 130 -6.51 -20.75 -24.88
C LEU A 130 -5.15 -21.04 -25.51
N GLY A 131 -4.42 -19.99 -25.89
CA GLY A 131 -3.16 -20.12 -26.65
C GLY A 131 -2.09 -20.95 -25.93
N HIS A 132 -2.01 -20.90 -24.61
CA HIS A 132 -1.03 -21.69 -23.85
C HIS A 132 -1.33 -23.19 -23.83
N TYR A 133 -2.53 -23.60 -24.24
CA TYR A 133 -2.84 -25.01 -24.40
C TYR A 133 -2.35 -25.59 -25.72
N GLU A 134 -2.02 -24.80 -26.76
CA GLU A 134 -1.76 -25.28 -28.13
C GLU A 134 -0.72 -26.42 -28.20
N ASN A 135 0.36 -26.31 -27.42
CA ASN A 135 1.45 -27.27 -27.38
C ASN A 135 1.36 -28.30 -26.24
N LEU A 136 0.24 -28.31 -25.50
CA LEU A 136 0.05 -29.21 -24.36
C LEU A 136 -0.34 -30.60 -24.86
N GLN A 137 0.58 -31.57 -24.76
CA GLN A 137 0.28 -32.97 -24.97
C GLN A 137 -0.20 -33.57 -23.64
N ILE A 138 -1.50 -33.82 -23.52
CA ILE A 138 -2.05 -34.52 -22.33
C ILE A 138 -1.70 -36.00 -22.48
N PRO A 139 -0.80 -36.56 -21.66
CA PRO A 139 -0.49 -37.98 -21.72
C PRO A 139 -1.72 -38.77 -21.29
N LYS A 140 -2.19 -39.72 -22.11
CA LYS A 140 -3.37 -40.56 -21.79
C LYS A 140 -3.16 -41.49 -20.58
N THR A 141 -1.92 -41.65 -20.14
CA THR A 141 -1.52 -42.64 -19.14
C THR A 141 -0.91 -41.92 -17.95
N THR A 142 -1.57 -42.00 -16.81
CA THR A 142 -1.07 -41.52 -15.51
C THR A 142 0.03 -42.47 -15.02
N THR A 143 1.23 -42.35 -15.57
CA THR A 143 2.41 -43.06 -15.04
C THR A 143 2.90 -42.46 -13.73
N LEU A 144 2.45 -41.24 -13.40
CA LEU A 144 2.82 -40.52 -12.18
C LEU A 144 1.90 -40.94 -11.02
N THR A 145 2.43 -41.79 -10.13
CA THR A 145 1.72 -42.21 -8.91
C THR A 145 1.69 -41.04 -7.90
N PRO A 146 0.66 -40.95 -7.03
CA PRO A 146 0.59 -39.88 -6.02
C PRO A 146 1.80 -39.87 -5.09
N GLU A 147 2.40 -41.03 -4.84
CA GLU A 147 3.64 -41.16 -4.06
C GLU A 147 4.84 -40.51 -4.77
N SER A 148 4.97 -40.69 -6.08
CA SER A 148 6.03 -40.02 -6.86
C SER A 148 5.88 -38.49 -6.89
N LEU A 149 4.64 -37.99 -6.87
CA LEU A 149 4.35 -36.55 -6.80
C LEU A 149 4.72 -35.99 -5.42
N LEU A 150 4.36 -36.69 -4.34
CA LEU A 150 4.74 -36.29 -2.98
C LEU A 150 6.26 -36.30 -2.80
N ALA A 151 6.95 -37.32 -3.33
CA ALA A 151 8.41 -37.34 -3.35
C ALA A 151 8.99 -36.14 -4.10
N LEU A 152 8.44 -35.79 -5.27
CA LEU A 152 8.89 -34.62 -6.04
C LEU A 152 8.63 -33.29 -5.33
N ARG A 153 7.50 -33.16 -4.63
CA ARG A 153 7.20 -31.98 -3.80
C ARG A 153 8.15 -31.88 -2.62
N HIS A 154 8.48 -33.01 -1.99
CA HIS A 154 9.44 -33.05 -0.89
C HIS A 154 10.83 -32.62 -1.39
N THR A 155 11.30 -33.17 -2.50
CA THR A 155 12.60 -32.80 -3.07
C THR A 155 12.64 -31.35 -3.54
N LEU A 156 11.56 -30.80 -4.10
CA LEU A 156 11.46 -29.37 -4.38
C LEU A 156 11.59 -28.55 -3.09
N SER A 157 10.88 -28.92 -2.03
CA SER A 157 10.96 -28.20 -0.75
C SER A 157 12.38 -28.25 -0.15
N GLU A 158 13.07 -29.38 -0.26
CA GLU A 158 14.44 -29.56 0.22
C GLU A 158 15.43 -28.76 -0.61
N THR A 159 15.32 -28.80 -1.94
CA THR A 159 16.17 -28.04 -2.85
C THR A 159 15.95 -26.53 -2.68
N SER A 160 14.71 -26.08 -2.45
CA SER A 160 14.42 -24.67 -2.14
C SER A 160 15.02 -24.23 -0.81
N LYS A 161 14.97 -25.07 0.24
CA LYS A 161 15.60 -24.78 1.53
C LYS A 161 17.12 -24.70 1.40
N LEU A 162 17.71 -25.65 0.67
CA LEU A 162 19.14 -25.68 0.39
C LEU A 162 19.58 -24.45 -0.42
N HIS A 163 18.80 -24.05 -1.43
CA HIS A 163 19.06 -22.85 -2.22
C HIS A 163 19.04 -21.59 -1.34
N ALA A 164 18.06 -21.44 -0.45
CA ALA A 164 18.02 -20.34 0.50
C ALA A 164 19.23 -20.33 1.46
N ALA A 165 19.66 -21.50 1.95
CA ALA A 165 20.84 -21.62 2.79
C ALA A 165 22.14 -21.27 2.06
N LEU A 166 22.28 -21.70 0.80
CA LEU A 166 23.44 -21.35 -0.04
C LEU A 166 23.52 -19.85 -0.33
N LEU A 167 22.39 -19.20 -0.59
CA LEU A 167 22.36 -17.73 -0.76
C LEU A 167 22.77 -17.01 0.53
N ALA A 168 22.32 -17.50 1.70
CA ALA A 168 22.72 -16.94 2.98
C ALA A 168 24.23 -17.11 3.25
N GLU A 169 24.80 -18.27 2.93
CA GLU A 169 26.25 -18.53 3.05
C GLU A 169 27.07 -17.72 2.04
N GLN A 170 26.58 -17.57 0.81
CA GLN A 170 27.20 -16.68 -0.18
C GLN A 170 27.29 -15.25 0.36
N ALA A 171 26.19 -14.71 0.89
CA ALA A 171 26.18 -13.38 1.47
C ALA A 171 27.15 -13.25 2.65
N ARG A 172 27.23 -14.26 3.53
CA ARG A 172 28.21 -14.28 4.64
C ARG A 172 29.64 -14.27 4.12
N ASN A 173 29.97 -15.14 3.16
CA ASN A 173 31.29 -15.20 2.55
C ASN A 173 31.67 -13.89 1.88
N GLU A 174 30.75 -13.23 1.18
CA GLU A 174 30.97 -11.92 0.58
C GLU A 174 31.31 -10.87 1.63
N THR A 175 30.58 -10.81 2.76
CA THR A 175 30.90 -9.87 3.84
C THR A 175 32.26 -10.16 4.49
N GLN A 176 32.62 -11.44 4.65
CA GLN A 176 33.93 -11.83 5.18
C GLN A 176 35.05 -11.43 4.22
N ILE A 177 34.89 -11.69 2.92
CA ILE A 177 35.84 -11.27 1.89
C ILE A 177 35.98 -9.75 1.88
N GLN A 178 34.89 -8.99 2.03
CA GLN A 178 34.95 -7.52 2.14
C GLN A 178 35.75 -7.07 3.37
N LYS A 179 35.52 -7.69 4.54
CA LYS A 179 36.30 -7.40 5.76
C LYS A 179 37.79 -7.71 5.58
N LEU A 180 38.13 -8.86 5.01
CA LEU A 180 39.50 -9.25 4.74
C LEU A 180 40.17 -8.31 3.72
N ARG A 181 39.45 -7.94 2.65
CA ARG A 181 39.92 -6.93 1.68
C ARG A 181 40.14 -5.57 2.34
N ALA A 182 39.28 -5.14 3.24
CA ALA A 182 39.45 -3.88 3.99
C ALA A 182 40.68 -3.91 4.91
N LEU A 183 41.07 -5.08 5.43
CA LEU A 183 42.32 -5.25 6.21
C LEU A 183 43.57 -5.26 5.33
N LEU A 184 43.47 -5.79 4.10
CA LEU A 184 44.57 -5.84 3.14
C LEU A 184 44.77 -4.52 2.37
N GLN A 185 43.75 -3.66 2.30
CA GLN A 185 43.92 -2.31 1.78
C GLN A 185 44.80 -1.51 2.74
N PRO A 186 45.93 -0.95 2.29
CA PRO A 186 46.73 -0.08 3.13
C PRO A 186 45.86 1.11 3.55
N ARG A 187 45.77 1.35 4.87
CA ARG A 187 45.14 2.57 5.40
C ARG A 187 45.92 3.76 4.84
N VAL A 188 45.41 4.38 3.78
CA VAL A 188 45.87 5.71 3.38
C VAL A 188 45.40 6.64 4.50
N SER A 189 46.31 6.93 5.42
CA SER A 189 46.15 7.95 6.44
C SER A 189 45.87 9.28 5.74
N LYS A 190 44.60 9.68 5.68
CA LYS A 190 44.25 11.04 5.28
C LYS A 190 44.68 11.94 6.43
N HIS A 191 45.78 12.65 6.23
CA HIS A 191 46.31 13.65 7.15
C HIS A 191 45.26 14.76 7.32
N GLU A 192 44.64 14.86 8.48
CA GLU A 192 43.91 16.06 8.87
C GLU A 192 44.92 17.14 9.29
N PRO A 193 44.76 18.42 8.85
CA PRO A 193 45.62 19.49 9.29
C PRO A 193 45.25 19.92 10.72
N ARG A 194 46.26 19.86 11.59
CA ARG A 194 46.22 20.35 12.97
C ARG A 194 45.98 21.87 12.98
N SER A 195 44.90 22.32 13.59
CA SER A 195 44.78 23.68 14.11
C SER A 195 45.15 23.68 15.59
N SER A 196 46.28 24.32 15.89
CA SER A 196 46.84 24.53 17.22
C SER A 196 46.09 25.60 18.00
N THR A 197 45.75 25.34 19.27
CA THR A 197 45.69 26.38 20.30
C THR A 197 46.08 25.77 21.66
N SER A 198 47.25 26.13 22.17
CA SER A 198 47.58 26.13 23.60
C SER A 198 47.81 27.57 24.03
N PRO A 199 47.43 27.94 25.26
CA PRO A 199 48.37 28.58 26.18
C PRO A 199 48.22 27.96 27.59
N GLU A 200 49.28 27.44 28.21
CA GLU A 200 50.26 28.12 29.09
C GLU A 200 50.08 27.79 30.58
N LYS A 201 51.21 27.91 31.26
CA LYS A 201 51.66 27.35 32.54
C LYS A 201 51.37 28.28 33.72
N GLY A 202 51.16 27.71 34.93
CA GLY A 202 51.31 28.40 36.22
C GLY A 202 50.78 27.54 37.39
N MET A 203 51.62 26.79 38.11
CA MET A 203 52.25 27.09 39.43
C MET A 203 51.30 27.17 40.65
N ILE A 204 51.59 26.26 41.60
CA ILE A 204 51.45 26.33 43.09
C ILE A 204 50.04 26.13 43.70
N GLY A 205 49.95 25.20 44.66
CA GLY A 205 48.92 25.18 45.71
C GLY A 205 48.76 23.82 46.40
N GLU A 206 49.26 23.72 47.63
CA GLU A 206 49.10 22.61 48.58
C GLU A 206 47.62 22.41 49.00
N GLY A 207 47.24 21.20 49.44
CA GLY A 207 45.98 20.98 50.15
C GLY A 207 45.43 19.56 50.06
N GLU A 208 45.19 18.96 51.23
CA GLU A 208 44.85 17.56 51.54
C GLU A 208 43.47 17.08 51.05
N GLY A 209 43.27 15.75 50.99
CA GLY A 209 41.94 15.11 50.97
C GLY A 209 41.88 13.72 50.32
N GLU A 210 41.73 12.68 51.15
CA GLU A 210 41.49 11.28 50.76
C GLU A 210 40.19 11.07 49.97
N GLY A 211 40.17 10.06 49.08
CA GLY A 211 38.95 9.62 48.40
C GLY A 211 39.17 8.51 47.36
N THR A 212 39.02 7.27 47.80
CA THR A 212 39.00 6.01 47.05
C THR A 212 38.10 6.00 45.79
N GLY A 213 38.54 5.37 44.69
CA GLY A 213 37.66 5.10 43.54
C GLY A 213 38.36 4.53 42.30
N ARG A 214 38.85 3.29 42.40
CA ARG A 214 39.56 2.54 41.35
C ARG A 214 38.65 2.29 40.14
N GLY A 215 38.93 2.94 39.00
CA GLY A 215 38.32 2.64 37.71
C GLY A 215 38.65 1.21 37.27
N THR A 216 37.61 0.38 37.18
CA THR A 216 37.67 -1.02 36.76
C THR A 216 37.93 -1.13 35.26
N ALA A 217 38.99 -1.87 34.91
CA ALA A 217 39.43 -2.15 33.56
C ALA A 217 38.45 -3.08 32.80
N PRO A 218 38.32 -2.96 31.46
CA PRO A 218 37.21 -3.49 30.66
C PRO A 218 37.21 -5.02 30.41
N PHE A 219 37.97 -5.83 31.17
CA PHE A 219 38.14 -7.27 30.87
C PHE A 219 38.10 -8.22 32.08
N ALA A 220 37.52 -7.80 33.21
CA ALA A 220 37.43 -8.64 34.42
C ALA A 220 36.41 -9.80 34.35
N PHE A 221 35.69 -9.98 33.25
CA PHE A 221 34.67 -11.04 33.09
C PHE A 221 35.22 -12.37 32.54
N LEU A 222 36.50 -12.45 32.17
CA LEU A 222 37.12 -13.65 31.58
C LEU A 222 37.78 -14.60 32.60
N THR A 223 37.74 -14.31 33.91
CA THR A 223 38.47 -15.09 34.93
C THR A 223 37.60 -16.01 35.79
N HIS A 224 36.30 -16.14 35.52
CA HIS A 224 35.42 -17.02 36.31
C HIS A 224 34.50 -17.87 35.41
N THR A 225 35.00 -19.02 34.98
CA THR A 225 34.15 -20.19 34.68
C THR A 225 34.61 -21.35 35.57
N PRO A 226 33.84 -21.73 36.60
CA PRO A 226 34.10 -22.95 37.35
C PRO A 226 33.62 -24.16 36.54
N ALA A 227 34.53 -25.10 36.29
CA ALA A 227 34.19 -26.43 35.83
C ALA A 227 33.59 -27.24 36.99
N ALA A 228 32.40 -27.80 36.78
CA ALA A 228 31.85 -28.94 37.53
C ALA A 228 31.38 -29.94 36.45
N GLN A 229 31.99 -31.13 36.36
CA GLN A 229 31.64 -32.35 37.12
C GLN A 229 30.19 -32.78 36.93
#